data_AF-A0A399D6B1-F1
#
_entry.id   AF-A0A399D6B1-F1
#
_cell.length_a   1.000
_cell.length_b   1.000
_cell.length_c   1.000
_cell.angle_alpha   90.00
_cell.angle_beta   90.00
_cell.angle_gamma   90.00
#
_symmetry.space_group_name_H-M   'P 1'
#
loop_
_entity.id
_entity.type
_entity.pdbx_description
1 polymer ?
#
loop_
_entity_poly.entity_id
_entity_poly.type
_entity_poly.pdbx_seq_one_letter_code
_entity_poly.pdbx_strand_id
1 'polypeptide(L)'
;MDDLKIEYPHKVDIHQSCHGLRGLKLGTPSELVTERSSKVHRLLKKAKGIEIIGLDREDECCGFGGTFSVFEPDVSVKMGKDRLEDHLHNGVEIITATDMSLPLK
;
A
#
# COMPACT_ATOMS: atom_id res chain seq x y z
N MET A 1 -5.78 -7.05 -23.57
CA MET A 1 -4.97 -5.97 -22.96
C MET A 1 -4.09 -6.62 -21.89
N ASP A 2 -3.39 -7.70 -22.28
CA ASP A 2 -3.00 -8.75 -21.32
C ASP A 2 -1.54 -9.20 -21.42
N ASP A 3 -0.80 -8.68 -22.40
CA ASP A 3 0.58 -9.08 -22.65
C ASP A 3 1.50 -7.89 -22.37
N LEU A 4 1.63 -7.56 -21.08
CA LEU A 4 2.57 -6.55 -20.60
C LEU A 4 3.94 -7.23 -20.47
N LYS A 5 4.80 -7.04 -21.47
CA LYS A 5 6.20 -7.49 -21.45
C LYS A 5 7.03 -6.60 -20.51
N ILE A 6 6.81 -6.75 -19.21
CA ILE A 6 7.50 -6.02 -18.15
C ILE A 6 8.29 -7.02 -17.31
N GLU A 7 9.58 -6.74 -17.08
CA GLU A 7 10.43 -7.48 -16.14
C GLU A 7 10.82 -6.53 -15.02
N TYR A 8 10.58 -6.94 -13.77
CA TYR A 8 10.78 -6.09 -12.59
C TYR A 8 11.14 -6.96 -11.37
N PRO A 9 12.39 -7.46 -11.28
CA PRO A 9 12.81 -8.42 -10.26
C PRO A 9 13.13 -7.73 -8.92
N HIS A 10 12.10 -7.16 -8.30
CA HIS A 10 12.19 -6.42 -7.02
C HIS A 10 11.12 -6.86 -6.04
N LYS A 11 11.42 -6.66 -4.75
CA LYS A 11 10.47 -6.86 -3.64
C LYS A 11 9.63 -5.61 -3.43
N VAL A 12 8.37 -5.67 -3.83
CA VAL A 12 7.47 -4.53 -3.86
C VAL A 12 6.34 -4.74 -2.86
N ASP A 13 6.12 -3.77 -1.98
CA ASP A 13 4.85 -3.67 -1.26
C ASP A 13 3.97 -2.58 -1.87
N ILE A 14 2.66 -2.76 -1.75
CA ILE A 14 1.65 -1.86 -2.27
C ILE A 14 1.00 -1.13 -1.11
N HIS A 15 1.29 0.15 -0.98
CA HIS A 15 0.55 1.04 -0.10
C HIS A 15 -0.89 1.20 -0.60
N GLN A 16 -1.80 0.42 -0.02
CA GLN A 16 -3.23 0.55 -0.26
C GLN A 16 -3.82 1.64 0.62
N SER A 17 -3.83 2.88 0.11
CA SER A 17 -4.39 4.01 0.85
C SER A 17 -5.85 3.79 1.22
N CYS A 18 -6.29 4.42 2.31
CA CYS A 18 -7.67 4.35 2.74
C CYS A 18 -8.65 4.88 1.67
N HIS A 19 -8.24 5.92 0.93
CA HIS A 19 -8.99 6.46 -0.20
C HIS A 19 -9.03 5.49 -1.38
N GLY A 20 -7.93 4.80 -1.68
CA GLY A 20 -7.85 3.77 -2.72
C GLY A 20 -8.78 2.58 -2.45
N LEU A 21 -8.84 2.13 -1.21
CA LEU A 21 -9.73 1.02 -0.81
C LEU A 21 -11.20 1.45 -0.72
N ARG A 22 -11.49 2.58 -0.06
CA ARG A 22 -12.88 2.96 0.30
C ARG A 22 -13.54 3.88 -0.72
N GLY A 23 -12.78 4.83 -1.27
CA GLY A 23 -13.26 5.75 -2.31
C GLY A 23 -13.20 5.14 -3.70
N LEU A 24 -12.02 4.70 -4.12
CA LEU A 24 -11.77 4.21 -5.48
C LEU A 24 -12.10 2.72 -5.66
N LYS A 25 -12.35 1.98 -4.57
CA LYS A 25 -12.70 0.55 -4.59
C LYS A 25 -11.67 -0.27 -5.38
N LEU A 26 -10.39 0.00 -5.15
CA LEU A 26 -9.28 -0.69 -5.80
C LEU A 26 -9.00 -2.08 -5.19
N GLY A 27 -9.51 -2.33 -3.99
CA GLY A 27 -9.48 -3.64 -3.34
C GLY A 27 -10.50 -3.75 -2.21
N THR A 28 -10.48 -4.88 -1.51
CA THR A 28 -11.37 -5.17 -0.38
C THR A 28 -10.70 -4.73 0.93
N PRO A 29 -11.24 -3.74 1.65
CA PRO A 29 -10.71 -3.32 2.95
C PRO A 29 -10.96 -4.38 4.05
N SER A 30 -10.15 -4.38 5.11
CA SER A 30 -10.11 -5.43 6.13
C SER A 30 -11.29 -5.45 7.07
N GLU A 31 -11.96 -4.31 7.23
CA GLU A 31 -13.18 -4.24 8.03
C GLU A 31 -14.36 -5.01 7.41
N LEU A 32 -14.27 -5.44 6.14
CA LEU A 32 -15.31 -6.22 5.48
C LEU A 32 -15.02 -7.71 5.57
N VAL A 33 -15.96 -8.46 6.15
CA VAL A 33 -15.90 -9.93 6.22
C VAL A 33 -16.32 -10.53 4.86
N THR A 34 -15.44 -10.41 3.87
CA THR A 34 -15.65 -10.89 2.50
C THR A 34 -14.33 -11.28 1.84
N GLU A 35 -14.40 -11.83 0.62
CA GLU A 35 -13.21 -12.24 -0.13
C GLU A 35 -12.27 -11.06 -0.40
N ARG A 36 -10.98 -11.27 -0.11
CA ARG A 36 -9.94 -10.27 -0.35
C ARG A 36 -9.62 -10.20 -1.83
N SER A 37 -9.71 -8.98 -2.39
CA SER A 37 -9.37 -8.72 -3.78
C SER A 37 -8.58 -7.42 -3.88
N SER A 38 -7.66 -7.34 -4.85
CA SER A 38 -6.98 -6.09 -5.18
C SER A 38 -6.69 -6.03 -6.68
N LYS A 39 -7.24 -5.01 -7.33
CA LYS A 39 -7.04 -4.73 -8.76
C LYS A 39 -5.57 -4.41 -9.05
N VAL A 40 -4.90 -3.74 -8.10
CA VAL A 40 -3.49 -3.34 -8.18
C VAL A 40 -2.58 -4.56 -8.12
N HIS A 41 -2.79 -5.44 -7.12
CA HIS A 41 -2.03 -6.69 -7.02
C HIS A 41 -2.19 -7.53 -8.29
N ARG A 42 -3.44 -7.65 -8.80
CA ARG A 42 -3.70 -8.42 -10.03
C ARG A 42 -2.97 -7.84 -11.25
N LEU A 43 -2.81 -6.53 -11.34
CA LEU A 43 -2.05 -5.88 -12.40
C LEU A 43 -0.55 -6.11 -12.25
N LEU A 44 -0.01 -5.85 -11.05
CA LEU A 44 1.43 -5.94 -10.79
C LEU A 44 1.95 -7.38 -10.90
N LYS A 45 1.18 -8.39 -10.51
CA LYS A 45 1.51 -9.82 -10.72
C LYS A 45 1.75 -10.22 -12.18
N LYS A 46 1.39 -9.36 -13.16
CA LYS A 46 1.69 -9.59 -14.57
C LYS A 46 3.15 -9.27 -14.93
N ALA A 47 3.86 -8.49 -14.12
CA ALA A 47 5.29 -8.23 -14.33
C ALA A 47 6.13 -9.46 -13.97
N LYS A 48 7.05 -9.85 -14.84
CA LYS A 48 7.93 -10.99 -14.62
C LYS A 48 8.97 -10.66 -13.54
N GLY A 49 9.11 -11.56 -12.57
CA GLY A 49 10.13 -11.46 -11.51
C GLY A 49 9.74 -10.61 -10.31
N ILE A 50 8.61 -9.89 -10.35
CA ILE A 50 8.16 -9.10 -9.20
C ILE A 50 7.78 -10.01 -8.03
N GLU A 51 8.23 -9.66 -6.83
CA GLU A 51 7.84 -10.30 -5.59
C GLU A 51 6.97 -9.31 -4.81
N ILE A 52 5.67 -9.60 -4.71
CA ILE A 52 4.77 -8.74 -3.91
C ILE A 52 4.85 -9.20 -2.46
N ILE A 53 5.34 -8.32 -1.61
CA ILE A 53 5.50 -8.54 -0.17
C ILE A 53 4.24 -8.07 0.55
N GLY A 54 3.67 -8.92 1.40
CA GLY A 54 2.61 -8.53 2.32
C GLY A 54 3.19 -8.01 3.63
N LEU A 55 2.47 -7.11 4.30
CA LEU A 55 2.83 -6.60 5.62
C LEU A 55 2.00 -7.25 6.72
N ASP A 56 2.47 -7.13 7.96
CA ASP A 56 1.74 -7.68 9.12
C ASP A 56 0.38 -7.00 9.30
N ARG A 57 0.28 -5.73 8.89
CA ARG A 57 -0.94 -4.92 8.97
C ARG A 57 -1.40 -4.43 7.60
N GLU A 58 -1.75 -5.31 6.67
CA GLU A 58 -1.98 -5.01 5.24
C GLU A 58 -2.67 -3.67 4.89
N ASP A 59 -3.71 -3.22 5.61
CA ASP A 59 -4.43 -1.98 5.30
C ASP A 59 -4.50 -0.94 6.43
N GLU A 60 -3.47 -0.92 7.28
CA GLU A 60 -3.27 0.13 8.28
C GLU A 60 -3.16 1.52 7.62
N CYS A 61 -3.79 2.51 8.25
CA CYS A 61 -3.73 3.88 7.79
C CYS A 61 -2.31 4.46 7.95
N CYS A 62 -1.80 5.14 6.92
CA CYS A 62 -0.49 5.81 6.98
C CYS A 62 -0.49 7.12 7.80
N GLY A 63 -1.65 7.62 8.20
CA GLY A 63 -1.78 8.83 9.03
C GLY A 63 -1.78 10.16 8.27
N PHE A 64 -1.55 10.19 6.95
CA PHE A 64 -1.43 11.43 6.16
C PHE A 64 -2.76 11.94 5.54
N GLY A 65 -3.90 11.53 6.09
CA GLY A 65 -5.21 11.88 5.56
C GLY A 65 -5.70 13.29 5.95
N GLY A 66 -5.69 14.24 5.01
CA GLY A 66 -6.40 15.52 5.13
C GLY A 66 -6.08 16.31 6.40
N THR A 67 -7.10 16.88 7.03
CA THR A 67 -6.97 17.72 8.23
C THR A 67 -6.47 16.99 9.47
N PHE A 68 -6.60 15.66 9.55
CA PHE A 68 -6.06 14.86 10.66
C PHE A 68 -4.54 15.05 10.78
N SER A 69 -3.82 15.03 9.66
CA SER A 69 -2.37 15.27 9.65
C SER A 69 -1.96 16.69 10.12
N VAL A 70 -2.89 17.64 10.06
CA VAL A 70 -2.68 19.03 10.49
C VAL A 70 -2.98 19.21 11.97
N PHE A 71 -4.08 18.63 12.45
CA PHE A 71 -4.52 18.76 13.84
C PHE A 71 -3.82 17.79 14.80
N GLU A 72 -3.44 16.61 14.33
CA GLU A 72 -2.79 15.55 15.12
C GLU A 72 -1.43 15.15 14.50
N PRO A 73 -0.48 16.09 14.36
CA PRO A 73 0.77 15.86 13.62
C PRO A 73 1.65 14.77 14.24
N ASP A 74 1.73 14.71 15.58
CA ASP A 74 2.56 13.71 16.26
C ASP A 74 2.04 12.28 16.06
N VAL A 75 0.71 12.12 16.11
CA VAL A 75 0.03 10.84 15.86
C VAL A 75 0.22 10.44 14.40
N SER A 76 0.00 11.39 13.47
CA SER A 76 0.20 11.18 12.03
C SER A 76 1.62 10.70 11.72
N VAL A 77 2.64 11.35 12.28
CA VAL A 77 4.05 10.97 12.09
C VAL A 77 4.34 9.61 12.71
N LYS A 78 3.80 9.29 13.89
CA LYS A 78 3.98 7.98 14.52
C LYS A 78 3.38 6.87 13.64
N MET A 79 2.17 7.05 13.12
CA MET A 79 1.53 6.08 12.21
C MET A 79 2.38 5.85 10.95
N GLY A 80 2.90 6.90 10.33
CA GLY A 80 3.77 6.79 9.16
C GLY A 80 5.09 6.04 9.46
N LYS A 81 5.69 6.30 10.63
CA LYS A 81 6.92 5.61 11.08
C LYS A 81 6.68 4.13 11.37
N ASP A 82 5.56 3.80 12.03
CA ASP A 82 5.20 2.41 12.31
C ASP A 82 4.98 1.63 11.00
N ARG A 83 4.45 2.32 10.00
CA ARG A 83 4.29 1.75 8.67
C ARG A 83 5.63 1.47 8.00
N LEU A 84 6.54 2.45 8.01
CA LEU A 84 7.92 2.30 7.52
C LEU A 84 8.64 1.12 8.18
N GLU A 85 8.51 0.99 9.49
CA GLU A 85 9.13 -0.10 10.25
C GLU A 85 8.59 -1.48 9.81
N ASP A 86 7.29 -1.60 9.57
CA ASP A 86 6.66 -2.82 9.05
C ASP A 86 7.20 -3.19 7.65
N HIS A 87 7.37 -2.21 6.76
CA HIS A 87 8.01 -2.43 5.45
C HIS A 87 9.46 -2.92 5.58
N LEU A 88 10.24 -2.29 6.45
CA LEU A 88 11.65 -2.66 6.68
C LEU A 88 11.76 -4.06 7.29
N HIS A 89 10.91 -4.38 8.26
CA HIS A 89 10.86 -5.69 8.91
C HIS A 89 10.56 -6.81 7.91
N ASN A 90 9.63 -6.57 6.98
CA ASN A 90 9.26 -7.53 5.93
C ASN A 90 10.21 -7.55 4.72
N GLY A 91 11.27 -6.74 4.72
CA GLY A 91 12.29 -6.74 3.66
C GLY A 91 11.79 -6.18 2.33
N VAL A 92 10.86 -5.21 2.38
CA VAL A 92 10.38 -4.47 1.21
C VAL A 92 11.51 -3.60 0.65
N GLU A 93 11.77 -3.69 -0.65
CA GLU A 93 12.74 -2.84 -1.34
C GLU A 93 12.07 -1.56 -1.87
N ILE A 94 10.82 -1.68 -2.32
CA ILE A 94 10.10 -0.62 -3.02
C ILE A 94 8.67 -0.55 -2.52
N ILE A 95 8.23 0.63 -2.13
CA ILE A 95 6.83 0.91 -1.78
C ILE A 95 6.18 1.60 -2.96
N THR A 96 5.11 1.02 -3.48
CA THR A 96 4.32 1.60 -4.58
C THR A 96 2.92 1.99 -4.12
N ALA A 97 2.37 3.06 -4.66
CA ALA A 97 1.05 3.57 -4.30
C ALA A 97 0.25 3.93 -5.57
N THR A 98 -1.07 3.89 -5.47
CA THR A 98 -1.97 4.32 -6.55
C THR A 98 -2.40 5.77 -6.47
N ASP A 99 -2.01 6.47 -5.40
CA ASP A 99 -2.28 7.88 -5.20
C ASP A 99 -1.15 8.54 -4.39
N MET A 100 -1.17 9.87 -4.36
CA MET A 100 -0.13 10.70 -3.75
C MET A 100 -0.29 10.85 -2.23
N SER A 101 -1.07 9.99 -1.56
CA SER A 101 -1.32 10.11 -0.11
C SER A 101 -0.15 9.63 0.76
N LEU A 102 0.95 9.16 0.16
CA LEU A 102 2.13 8.67 0.84
C LEU A 102 3.34 9.58 0.62
N PRO A 103 3.57 10.59 1.49
CA PRO A 103 4.82 11.32 1.50
C PRO A 103 5.85 10.52 2.31
N LEU A 104 6.70 9.75 1.64
CA LEU A 104 7.92 9.26 2.27
C LEU A 104 9.12 9.94 1.64
N LYS A 105 9.77 10.75 2.46
CA LYS A 105 11.12 11.25 2.30
C LYS A 105 12.00 10.54 3.31
#